data_AF-A0A2W4J7V0-F1
#
_entry.id   AF-A0A2W4J7V0-F1
#
_cell.length_a   1.000
_cell.length_b   1.000
_cell.length_c   1.000
_cell.angle_alpha   90.00
_cell.angle_beta   90.00
_cell.angle_gamma   90.00
#
_symmetry.space_group_name_H-M   'P 1'
#
loop_
_entity.id
_entity.type
_entity.pdbx_description
1 polymer ?
#
loop_
_entity_poly.entity_id
_entity_poly.type
_entity_poly.pdbx_seq_one_letter_code
_entity_poly.pdbx_strand_id
1 'polypeptide(L)'
;MLTFDSSAVAEAASPAKTRTGFYEVSDSVKQGSRITFRGKLTTAGGSPLGGYKVDLMRTYNGSKWFRVASPRTYSNGKVSVTNVKIKATAKYRWVFRGTSGHAKSWSRTQKVVAKVPINLRIVRAAAAKKGSPYRYGASGPNAFDCSGLTQYAHKQVGIKLPRTSRDQYKKVRKISKSYRKPGDLLFFHRGGNVYHAAIYAGNNTMWTAPQSGESVKKAKIYSSSYYVGRAW
;
A
#
# COMPACT_ATOMS: atom_id res chain seq x y z
N MET A 1 -15.45 72.68 19.00
CA MET A 1 -14.75 71.57 19.68
C MET A 1 -15.70 70.39 19.68
N LEU A 2 -15.57 69.49 18.70
CA LEU A 2 -16.44 68.32 18.53
C LEU A 2 -15.72 67.12 19.16
N THR A 3 -16.23 66.63 20.28
CA THR A 3 -15.77 65.40 20.93
C THR A 3 -16.35 64.20 20.18
N PHE A 4 -15.50 63.43 19.51
CA PHE A 4 -15.87 62.12 18.98
C PHE A 4 -15.89 61.11 20.13
N ASP A 5 -17.06 60.52 20.37
CA ASP A 5 -17.26 59.41 21.30
C ASP A 5 -16.55 58.17 20.75
N SER A 6 -15.46 57.78 21.41
CA SER A 6 -14.74 56.54 21.15
C SER A 6 -15.30 55.45 22.07
N SER A 7 -16.42 54.83 21.70
CA SER A 7 -16.89 53.66 22.42
C SER A 7 -17.61 52.65 21.52
N ALA A 8 -17.36 51.37 21.82
CA ALA A 8 -17.85 50.15 21.17
C ALA A 8 -17.15 49.67 19.89
N VAL A 9 -15.85 49.33 20.00
CA VAL A 9 -15.36 48.15 19.27
C VAL A 9 -16.00 46.95 19.96
N ALA A 10 -17.09 46.42 19.40
CA ALA A 10 -17.71 45.19 19.91
C ALA A 10 -16.65 44.08 19.95
N GLU A 11 -16.33 43.60 21.16
CA GLU A 11 -15.42 42.48 21.35
C GLU A 11 -16.03 41.26 20.66
N ALA A 12 -15.45 40.86 19.54
CA ALA A 12 -15.98 39.76 18.74
C ALA A 12 -16.03 38.49 19.60
N ALA A 13 -17.24 37.97 19.81
CA ALA A 13 -17.46 36.80 20.64
C ALA A 13 -16.52 35.64 20.25
N SER A 14 -15.85 35.05 21.24
CA SER A 14 -14.92 33.93 21.01
C SER A 14 -15.64 32.77 20.30
N PRO A 15 -15.03 32.15 19.26
CA PRO A 15 -15.66 31.08 18.50
C PRO A 15 -16.02 29.86 19.38
N ALA A 16 -17.17 29.23 19.11
CA ALA A 16 -17.64 28.07 19.88
C ALA A 16 -16.68 26.87 19.75
N LYS A 17 -16.34 26.21 20.88
CA LYS A 17 -15.45 25.04 20.88
C LYS A 17 -16.05 23.88 20.08
N THR A 18 -15.22 23.17 19.31
CA THR A 18 -15.64 22.03 18.47
C THR A 18 -14.83 20.76 18.76
N ARG A 19 -15.37 19.60 18.37
CA ARG A 19 -14.72 18.29 18.44
C ARG A 19 -14.75 17.60 17.08
N THR A 20 -13.65 16.97 16.71
CA THR A 20 -13.57 16.07 15.56
C THR A 20 -13.06 14.69 15.98
N GLY A 21 -13.58 13.63 15.36
CA GLY A 21 -13.22 12.26 15.72
C GLY A 21 -13.42 11.27 14.57
N PHE A 22 -12.67 10.17 14.59
CA PHE A 22 -12.97 8.97 13.79
C PHE A 22 -14.03 8.14 14.50
N TYR A 23 -14.85 7.40 13.76
CA TYR A 23 -15.71 6.35 14.35
C TYR A 23 -15.58 4.99 13.65
N GLU A 24 -14.98 4.91 12.46
CA GLU A 24 -14.65 3.66 11.76
C GLU A 24 -13.43 3.83 10.84
N VAL A 25 -12.28 3.23 11.21
CA VAL A 25 -11.11 3.07 10.34
C VAL A 25 -10.40 1.77 10.71
N SER A 26 -10.06 0.93 9.74
CA SER A 26 -9.26 -0.27 9.99
C SER A 26 -7.81 0.08 10.37
N ASP A 27 -7.31 -0.44 11.49
CA ASP A 27 -5.94 -0.21 11.96
C ASP A 27 -4.87 -0.80 11.03
N SER A 28 -5.24 -1.82 10.24
CA SER A 28 -4.33 -2.53 9.34
C SER A 28 -5.05 -2.98 8.09
N VAL A 29 -4.47 -2.72 6.92
CA VAL A 29 -5.00 -3.16 5.62
C VAL A 29 -3.90 -3.65 4.69
N LYS A 30 -4.27 -4.43 3.65
CA LYS A 30 -3.32 -4.84 2.60
C LYS A 30 -2.81 -3.60 1.87
N GLN A 31 -1.50 -3.53 1.63
CA GLN A 31 -0.90 -2.45 0.85
C GLN A 31 -1.55 -2.42 -0.55
N GLY A 32 -2.00 -1.24 -0.96
CA GLY A 32 -2.72 -1.03 -2.21
C GLY A 32 -4.25 -1.09 -2.08
N SER A 33 -4.79 -1.54 -0.95
CA SER A 33 -6.22 -1.49 -0.66
C SER A 33 -6.75 -0.06 -0.69
N ARG A 34 -8.03 0.05 -1.01
CA ARG A 34 -8.80 1.28 -0.92
C ARG A 34 -9.73 1.17 0.27
N ILE A 35 -9.69 2.17 1.14
CA ILE A 35 -10.53 2.21 2.34
C ILE A 35 -11.32 3.51 2.41
N THR A 36 -12.34 3.49 3.25
CA THR A 36 -13.13 4.67 3.60
C THR A 36 -12.67 5.19 4.95
N PHE A 37 -12.42 6.49 5.04
CA PHE A 37 -12.24 7.19 6.31
C PHE A 37 -13.55 7.85 6.69
N ARG A 38 -14.04 7.56 7.89
CA ARG A 38 -15.25 8.18 8.44
C ARG A 38 -14.92 9.01 9.67
N GLY A 39 -15.56 10.15 9.79
CA GLY A 39 -15.41 11.01 10.96
C GLY A 39 -16.65 11.81 11.27
N LYS A 40 -16.61 12.57 12.36
CA LYS A 40 -17.70 13.43 12.80
C LYS A 40 -17.15 14.76 13.30
N LEU A 41 -17.87 15.85 13.03
CA LEU A 41 -17.65 17.18 13.58
C LEU A 41 -18.86 17.56 14.44
N THR A 42 -18.61 17.97 15.67
CA THR A 42 -19.63 18.43 16.61
C THR A 42 -19.17 19.68 17.34
N THR A 43 -20.09 20.38 18.00
CA THR A 43 -19.75 21.31 19.08
C THR A 43 -19.13 20.54 20.26
N ALA A 44 -18.57 21.26 21.24
CA ALA A 44 -18.09 20.65 22.48
C ALA A 44 -19.21 19.93 23.26
N GLY A 45 -20.44 20.47 23.20
CA GLY A 45 -21.64 19.87 23.77
C GLY A 45 -22.23 18.70 22.98
N GLY A 46 -21.63 18.32 21.84
CA GLY A 46 -22.02 17.13 21.07
C GLY A 46 -23.03 17.38 19.94
N SER A 47 -23.54 18.60 19.77
CA SER A 47 -24.43 18.97 18.67
C SER A 47 -23.73 18.82 17.31
N PRO A 48 -24.37 18.20 16.30
CA PRO A 48 -23.73 18.00 14.99
C PRO A 48 -23.51 19.32 14.26
N LEU A 49 -22.41 19.42 13.52
CA LEU A 49 -22.11 20.58 12.67
C LEU A 49 -22.07 20.17 11.19
N GLY A 50 -23.14 20.48 10.46
CA GLY A 50 -23.29 20.17 9.04
C GLY A 50 -22.83 21.27 8.08
N GLY A 51 -22.44 20.91 6.85
CA GLY A 51 -22.04 21.84 5.80
C GLY A 51 -20.60 22.37 5.89
N TYR A 52 -19.86 22.04 6.95
CA TYR A 52 -18.51 22.55 7.18
C TYR A 52 -17.44 21.69 6.50
N LYS A 53 -16.41 22.34 5.95
CA LYS A 53 -15.24 21.65 5.37
C LYS A 53 -14.39 21.03 6.48
N VAL A 54 -14.08 19.75 6.36
CA VAL A 54 -13.17 19.05 7.26
C VAL A 54 -12.11 18.34 6.43
N ASP A 55 -10.85 18.70 6.64
CA ASP A 55 -9.72 18.15 5.91
C ASP A 55 -9.36 16.76 6.47
N LEU A 56 -9.29 15.75 5.60
CA LEU A 56 -8.58 14.52 5.92
C LEU A 56 -7.09 14.74 5.64
N MET A 57 -6.28 14.69 6.68
CA MET A 57 -4.83 14.89 6.60
C MET A 57 -4.09 13.57 6.80
N ARG A 58 -2.95 13.40 6.12
CA ARG A 58 -2.06 12.24 6.21
C ARG A 58 -0.62 12.66 6.48
N THR A 59 0.09 11.92 7.30
CA THR A 59 1.55 12.01 7.44
C THR A 59 2.19 10.62 7.44
N TYR A 60 3.40 10.52 6.89
CA TYR A 60 4.20 9.29 6.89
C TYR A 60 5.24 9.27 8.02
N ASN A 61 5.76 10.43 8.40
CA ASN A 61 6.85 10.58 9.36
C ASN A 61 6.44 11.34 10.64
N GLY A 62 5.23 11.91 10.69
CA GLY A 62 4.73 12.69 11.84
C GLY A 62 4.95 14.19 11.71
N SER A 63 6.00 14.64 11.00
CA SER A 63 6.39 16.05 10.93
C SER A 63 5.61 16.82 9.86
N LYS A 64 5.44 16.25 8.66
CA LYS A 64 4.75 16.92 7.54
C LYS A 64 3.40 16.29 7.25
N TRP A 65 2.35 17.10 7.26
CA TRP A 65 0.98 16.69 6.98
C TRP A 65 0.55 17.12 5.57
N PHE A 66 -0.04 16.18 4.83
CA PHE A 66 -0.53 16.37 3.48
C PHE A 66 -2.04 16.19 3.47
N ARG A 67 -2.73 17.06 2.73
CA ARG A 67 -4.17 16.95 2.57
C ARG A 67 -4.50 15.79 1.62
N VAL A 68 -5.36 14.90 2.08
CA VAL A 68 -5.91 13.78 1.28
C VAL A 68 -7.18 14.22 0.58
N ALA A 69 -8.07 14.91 1.30
CA ALA A 69 -9.33 15.43 0.78
C ALA A 69 -9.87 16.55 1.71
N SER A 70 -10.79 17.37 1.19
CA SER A 70 -11.54 18.40 1.94
C SER A 70 -13.06 18.25 1.75
N PRO A 71 -13.67 17.13 2.18
CA PRO A 71 -15.12 16.97 2.12
C PRO A 71 -15.86 17.96 3.04
N ARG A 72 -17.17 18.08 2.84
CA ARG A 72 -18.08 18.74 3.77
C ARG A 72 -18.81 17.73 4.64
N THR A 73 -19.13 18.12 5.87
CA THR A 73 -19.97 17.33 6.76
C THR A 73 -21.41 17.29 6.27
N TYR A 74 -22.07 16.15 6.44
CA TYR A 74 -23.52 16.02 6.28
C TYR A 74 -24.26 16.75 7.41
N SER A 75 -25.58 16.91 7.30
CA SER A 75 -26.42 17.56 8.32
C SER A 75 -26.22 16.98 9.74
N ASN A 76 -26.00 15.67 9.85
CA ASN A 76 -25.72 14.98 11.11
C ASN A 76 -24.26 15.11 11.63
N GLY A 77 -23.47 16.00 11.03
CA GLY A 77 -22.07 16.26 11.38
C GLY A 77 -21.10 15.17 10.94
N LYS A 78 -21.56 14.07 10.33
CA LYS A 78 -20.67 13.02 9.81
C LYS A 78 -19.95 13.49 8.55
N VAL A 79 -18.78 12.92 8.28
CA VAL A 79 -17.99 13.17 7.09
C VAL A 79 -17.32 11.87 6.65
N SER A 80 -17.17 11.67 5.33
CA SER A 80 -16.47 10.51 4.81
C SER A 80 -15.63 10.83 3.58
N VAL A 81 -14.53 10.09 3.42
CA VAL A 81 -13.73 10.06 2.19
C VAL A 81 -13.57 8.60 1.81
N THR A 82 -14.20 8.20 0.71
CA THR A 82 -14.14 6.83 0.19
C THR A 82 -12.93 6.66 -0.73
N ASN A 83 -12.63 5.41 -1.08
CA ASN A 83 -11.68 5.08 -2.14
C ASN A 83 -10.23 5.58 -1.91
N VAL A 84 -9.82 5.78 -0.65
CA VAL A 84 -8.46 6.24 -0.33
C VAL A 84 -7.48 5.08 -0.46
N LYS A 85 -6.58 5.15 -1.45
CA LYS A 85 -5.56 4.12 -1.69
C LYS A 85 -4.44 4.18 -0.64
N ILE A 86 -4.27 3.10 0.11
CA ILE A 86 -3.24 2.97 1.15
C ILE A 86 -1.94 2.43 0.53
N LYS A 87 -0.99 3.33 0.23
CA LYS A 87 0.28 2.98 -0.42
C LYS A 87 1.37 2.53 0.57
N ALA A 88 1.34 3.02 1.80
CA ALA A 88 2.29 2.71 2.85
C ALA A 88 1.64 2.97 4.22
N THR A 89 2.27 2.50 5.29
CA THR A 89 1.83 2.81 6.66
C THR A 89 1.87 4.32 6.85
N ALA A 90 0.77 4.88 7.34
CA ALA A 90 0.64 6.31 7.54
C ALA A 90 -0.27 6.63 8.73
N LYS A 91 -0.15 7.85 9.23
CA LYS A 91 -0.99 8.44 10.25
C LYS A 91 -1.99 9.40 9.61
N TYR A 92 -3.22 9.40 10.10
CA TYR A 92 -4.33 10.20 9.57
C TYR A 92 -5.01 10.98 10.68
N ARG A 93 -5.57 12.15 10.35
CA ARG A 93 -6.45 12.91 11.24
C ARG A 93 -7.44 13.75 10.45
N TRP A 94 -8.59 14.00 11.05
CA TRP A 94 -9.51 15.03 10.59
C TRP A 94 -9.09 16.39 11.14
N VAL A 95 -9.16 17.43 10.33
CA VAL A 95 -8.85 18.82 10.73
C VAL A 95 -9.99 19.72 10.27
N PHE A 96 -10.67 20.33 11.24
CA PHE A 96 -11.55 21.44 11.02
C PHE A 96 -10.79 22.75 11.28
N ARG A 97 -10.72 23.62 10.27
CA ARG A 97 -9.92 24.84 10.33
C ARG A 97 -10.58 25.97 11.12
N GLY A 98 -11.83 25.79 11.53
CA GLY A 98 -12.63 26.83 12.17
C GLY A 98 -13.34 27.74 11.17
N THR A 99 -14.27 28.53 11.71
CA THR A 99 -14.94 29.68 11.08
C THR A 99 -14.99 30.80 12.12
N SER A 100 -15.55 31.97 11.76
CA SER A 100 -15.82 33.03 12.74
C SER A 100 -16.65 32.54 13.93
N GLY A 101 -17.66 31.70 13.69
CA GLY A 101 -18.54 31.16 14.75
C GLY A 101 -18.03 29.89 15.44
N HIS A 102 -17.04 29.19 14.90
CA HIS A 102 -16.61 27.88 15.42
C HIS A 102 -15.09 27.72 15.46
N ALA A 103 -14.55 27.36 16.62
CA ALA A 103 -13.12 27.18 16.82
C ALA A 103 -12.57 25.99 16.01
N LYS A 104 -11.30 26.09 15.61
CA LYS A 104 -10.54 25.00 14.98
C LYS A 104 -10.47 23.78 15.90
N SER A 105 -10.49 22.58 15.31
CA SER A 105 -10.28 21.32 16.03
C SER A 105 -9.67 20.24 15.13
N TRP A 106 -9.06 19.24 15.76
CA TRP A 106 -8.52 18.07 15.05
C TRP A 106 -8.75 16.80 15.86
N SER A 107 -8.91 15.69 15.15
CA SER A 107 -9.11 14.39 15.78
C SER A 107 -7.83 13.86 16.40
N ARG A 108 -7.96 12.84 17.25
CA ARG A 108 -6.85 11.93 17.54
C ARG A 108 -6.30 11.36 16.23
N THR A 109 -5.01 11.04 16.25
CA THR A 109 -4.33 10.48 15.08
C THR A 109 -4.62 8.99 14.98
N GLN A 110 -5.12 8.55 13.82
CA GLN A 110 -5.31 7.15 13.49
C GLN A 110 -4.11 6.63 12.70
N LYS A 111 -3.44 5.58 13.19
CA LYS A 111 -2.41 4.88 12.43
C LYS A 111 -3.07 3.80 11.57
N VAL A 112 -2.78 3.80 10.28
CA VAL A 112 -3.21 2.75 9.35
C VAL A 112 -1.95 2.03 8.86
N VAL A 113 -1.81 0.77 9.24
CA VAL A 113 -0.69 -0.09 8.87
C VAL A 113 -0.94 -0.71 7.50
N ALA A 114 -0.02 -0.50 6.56
CA ALA A 114 -0.09 -1.13 5.24
C ALA A 114 0.70 -2.45 5.25
N LYS A 115 0.01 -3.57 5.42
CA LYS A 115 0.61 -4.90 5.36
C LYS A 115 0.96 -5.25 3.91
N VAL A 116 2.25 -5.44 3.63
CA VAL A 116 2.71 -5.84 2.29
C VAL A 116 2.16 -7.24 1.98
N PRO A 117 1.37 -7.42 0.91
CA PRO A 117 0.87 -8.72 0.48
C PRO A 117 2.00 -9.74 0.28
N ILE A 118 1.76 -11.00 0.64
CA ILE A 118 2.76 -12.08 0.57
C ILE A 118 3.43 -12.18 -0.81
N ASN A 119 2.64 -12.04 -1.87
CA ASN A 119 3.09 -12.11 -3.24
C ASN A 119 4.04 -10.96 -3.63
N LEU A 120 3.82 -9.76 -3.12
CA LEU A 120 4.73 -8.63 -3.33
C LEU A 120 6.01 -8.77 -2.50
N ARG A 121 5.95 -9.45 -1.35
CA ARG A 121 7.16 -9.79 -0.57
C ARG A 121 8.06 -10.77 -1.33
N ILE A 122 7.48 -11.76 -2.03
CA ILE A 122 8.23 -12.66 -2.93
C ILE A 122 8.94 -11.86 -4.03
N VAL A 123 8.22 -10.97 -4.71
CA VAL A 123 8.80 -10.11 -5.76
C VAL A 123 9.92 -9.22 -5.21
N ARG A 124 9.74 -8.63 -4.02
CA ARG A 124 10.78 -7.81 -3.37
C ARG A 124 12.00 -8.64 -2.96
N ALA A 125 11.80 -9.87 -2.48
CA ALA A 125 12.89 -10.77 -2.13
C ALA A 125 13.76 -11.11 -3.35
N ALA A 126 13.15 -11.36 -4.51
CA ALA A 126 13.88 -11.55 -5.77
C ALA A 126 14.55 -10.27 -6.24
N ALA A 127 13.86 -9.12 -6.17
CA ALA A 127 14.40 -7.83 -6.56
C ALA A 127 15.63 -7.41 -5.74
N ALA A 128 15.64 -7.73 -4.44
CA ALA A 128 16.77 -7.47 -3.55
C ALA A 128 18.04 -8.28 -3.92
N LYS A 129 17.92 -9.25 -4.82
CA LYS A 129 19.03 -10.05 -5.35
C LYS A 129 19.48 -9.61 -6.74
N LYS A 130 18.95 -8.50 -7.27
CA LYS A 130 19.44 -7.91 -8.52
C LYS A 130 20.96 -7.79 -8.49
N GLY A 131 21.62 -8.27 -9.54
CA GLY A 131 23.08 -8.24 -9.67
C GLY A 131 23.82 -9.41 -9.04
N SER A 132 23.16 -10.30 -8.27
CA SER A 132 23.81 -11.53 -7.82
C SER A 132 24.14 -12.44 -9.02
N PRO A 133 25.36 -12.99 -9.11
CA PRO A 133 25.79 -13.78 -10.26
C PRO A 133 24.99 -15.09 -10.40
N TYR A 134 24.85 -15.55 -11.64
CA TYR A 134 24.36 -16.89 -11.92
C TYR A 134 25.41 -17.93 -11.57
N ARG A 135 25.01 -18.99 -10.87
CA ARG A 135 25.81 -20.21 -10.69
C ARG A 135 24.88 -21.42 -10.74
N TYR A 136 25.17 -22.36 -11.64
CA TYR A 136 24.39 -23.61 -11.75
C TYR A 136 24.38 -24.33 -10.40
N GLY A 137 23.21 -24.77 -9.94
CA GLY A 137 23.11 -25.45 -8.65
C GLY A 137 23.07 -24.51 -7.43
N ALA A 138 23.23 -23.19 -7.58
CA ALA A 138 23.19 -22.26 -6.45
C ALA A 138 21.76 -21.87 -6.01
N SER A 139 21.53 -21.75 -4.71
CA SER A 139 20.23 -21.42 -4.08
C SER A 139 20.26 -20.16 -3.20
N GLY A 140 21.28 -19.31 -3.38
CA GLY A 140 21.48 -18.09 -2.61
C GLY A 140 22.34 -18.24 -1.35
N PRO A 141 22.50 -17.16 -0.56
CA PRO A 141 21.93 -15.83 -0.81
C PRO A 141 22.76 -14.97 -1.79
N ASN A 142 23.96 -15.42 -2.19
CA ASN A 142 24.95 -14.60 -2.93
C ASN A 142 25.05 -14.96 -4.42
N ALA A 143 24.60 -16.15 -4.82
CA ALA A 143 24.54 -16.59 -6.22
C ALA A 143 23.33 -17.50 -6.42
N PHE A 144 22.80 -17.56 -7.64
CA PHE A 144 21.56 -18.27 -7.93
C PHE A 144 21.58 -18.97 -9.27
N ASP A 145 20.95 -20.14 -9.38
CA ASP A 145 20.35 -20.56 -10.63
C ASP A 145 18.87 -20.15 -10.70
N CYS A 146 18.20 -20.47 -11.81
CA CYS A 146 16.82 -20.08 -12.06
C CYS A 146 15.86 -20.54 -10.95
N SER A 147 15.93 -21.83 -10.60
CA SER A 147 15.12 -22.46 -9.55
C SER A 147 15.58 -22.12 -8.13
N GLY A 148 16.86 -21.78 -7.95
CA GLY A 148 17.41 -21.31 -6.68
C GLY A 148 16.90 -19.92 -6.32
N LEU A 149 16.80 -19.01 -7.30
CA LEU A 149 16.20 -17.69 -7.09
C LEU A 149 14.73 -17.79 -6.69
N THR A 150 13.96 -18.62 -7.39
CA THR A 150 12.54 -18.83 -7.09
C THR A 150 12.35 -19.42 -5.69
N GLN A 151 13.14 -20.43 -5.34
CA GLN A 151 13.14 -21.08 -4.03
C GLN A 151 13.50 -20.08 -2.92
N TYR A 152 14.58 -19.32 -3.10
CA TYR A 152 15.03 -18.31 -2.12
C TYR A 152 13.96 -17.27 -1.83
N ALA A 153 13.34 -16.70 -2.88
CA ALA A 153 12.35 -15.65 -2.72
C ALA A 153 11.07 -16.14 -2.02
N HIS A 154 10.63 -17.38 -2.30
CA HIS A 154 9.48 -18.00 -1.63
C HIS A 154 9.82 -18.37 -0.17
N LYS A 155 11.06 -18.77 0.12
CA LYS A 155 11.52 -19.04 1.49
C LYS A 155 11.42 -17.80 2.38
N GLN A 156 11.62 -16.58 1.84
CA GLN A 156 11.48 -15.32 2.60
C GLN A 156 10.06 -15.05 3.11
N VAL A 157 9.07 -15.80 2.63
CA VAL A 157 7.69 -15.73 3.09
C VAL A 157 7.19 -17.05 3.68
N GLY A 158 8.10 -17.97 4.00
CA GLY A 158 7.77 -19.26 4.64
C GLY A 158 7.33 -20.37 3.69
N ILE A 159 7.37 -20.15 2.37
CA ILE A 159 6.97 -21.16 1.37
C ILE A 159 8.20 -21.98 0.96
N LYS A 160 8.15 -23.29 1.21
CA LYS A 160 9.19 -24.24 0.79
C LYS A 160 8.90 -24.75 -0.62
N LEU A 161 9.79 -24.44 -1.56
CA LEU A 161 9.74 -24.94 -2.92
C LEU A 161 10.79 -26.06 -3.13
N PRO A 162 10.49 -27.09 -3.94
CA PRO A 162 11.49 -28.07 -4.38
C PRO A 162 12.69 -27.41 -5.06
N ARG A 163 13.82 -28.13 -5.12
CA ARG A 163 15.07 -27.57 -5.64
C ARG A 163 15.03 -27.30 -7.13
N THR A 164 14.42 -28.16 -7.92
CA THR A 164 14.45 -28.08 -9.39
C THR A 164 13.23 -27.33 -9.95
N SER A 165 13.38 -26.66 -11.10
CA SER A 165 12.27 -25.97 -11.78
C SER A 165 11.13 -26.91 -12.17
N ARG A 166 11.45 -28.17 -12.53
CA ARG A 166 10.46 -29.20 -12.88
C ARG A 166 9.64 -29.62 -11.66
N ASP A 167 10.27 -29.85 -10.52
CA ASP A 167 9.57 -30.25 -9.30
C ASP A 167 8.78 -29.08 -8.70
N GLN A 168 9.32 -27.87 -8.79
CA GLN A 168 8.56 -26.65 -8.49
C GLN A 168 7.30 -26.57 -9.33
N TYR A 169 7.41 -26.76 -10.65
CA TYR A 169 6.24 -26.78 -11.52
C TYR A 169 5.23 -27.83 -11.05
N LYS A 170 5.64 -29.08 -10.80
CA LYS A 170 4.75 -30.14 -10.32
C LYS A 170 4.03 -29.79 -9.01
N LYS A 171 4.70 -29.12 -8.07
CA LYS A 171 4.19 -28.83 -6.72
C LYS A 171 3.14 -27.72 -6.66
N VAL A 172 3.16 -26.77 -7.59
CA VAL A 172 2.36 -25.54 -7.49
C VAL A 172 1.00 -25.64 -8.18
N ARG A 173 0.04 -24.86 -7.69
CA ARG A 173 -1.28 -24.72 -8.33
C ARG A 173 -1.11 -24.08 -9.70
N LYS A 174 -1.64 -24.72 -10.75
CA LYS A 174 -1.59 -24.20 -12.12
C LYS A 174 -2.53 -23.02 -12.27
N ILE A 175 -2.06 -21.96 -12.91
CA ILE A 175 -2.83 -20.73 -13.13
C ILE A 175 -2.82 -20.45 -14.64
N SER A 176 -3.94 -20.01 -15.19
CA SER A 176 -3.96 -19.52 -16.57
C SER A 176 -3.16 -18.22 -16.70
N LYS A 177 -2.49 -18.03 -17.83
CA LYS A 177 -1.65 -16.86 -18.10
C LYS A 177 -2.38 -15.53 -17.89
N SER A 178 -3.69 -15.45 -18.17
CA SER A 178 -4.49 -14.23 -17.96
C SER A 178 -4.71 -13.87 -16.50
N TYR A 179 -4.61 -14.85 -15.58
CA TYR A 179 -4.81 -14.67 -14.14
C TYR A 179 -3.49 -14.57 -13.34
N ARG A 180 -2.36 -14.47 -14.05
CA ARG A 180 -1.04 -14.36 -13.42
C ARG A 180 -0.93 -13.04 -12.65
N LYS A 181 -0.45 -13.13 -11.41
CA LYS A 181 -0.27 -11.99 -10.50
C LYS A 181 1.20 -11.92 -10.07
N PRO A 182 1.74 -10.71 -9.78
CA PRO A 182 3.11 -10.58 -9.29
C PRO A 182 3.35 -11.54 -8.12
N GLY A 183 4.46 -12.27 -8.14
CA GLY A 183 4.79 -13.33 -7.18
C GLY A 183 4.49 -14.75 -7.66
N ASP A 184 3.72 -14.92 -8.75
CA ASP A 184 3.56 -16.21 -9.41
C ASP A 184 4.87 -16.66 -10.09
N LEU A 185 5.03 -17.97 -10.23
CA LEU A 185 6.16 -18.60 -10.89
C LEU A 185 5.86 -18.77 -12.38
N LEU A 186 6.83 -18.46 -13.22
CA LEU A 186 6.82 -18.70 -14.65
C LEU A 186 7.75 -19.88 -14.93
N PHE A 187 7.26 -20.89 -15.64
CA PHE A 187 8.03 -22.08 -16.00
C PHE A 187 8.13 -22.19 -17.52
N PHE A 188 9.27 -21.84 -18.09
CA PHE A 188 9.49 -21.93 -19.53
C PHE A 188 9.77 -23.37 -19.92
N HIS A 189 9.22 -23.78 -21.05
CA HIS A 189 9.27 -25.17 -21.49
C HIS A 189 9.51 -25.32 -22.98
N ARG A 190 10.05 -26.47 -23.38
CA ARG A 190 10.17 -26.93 -24.77
C ARG A 190 9.68 -28.38 -24.83
N GLY A 191 8.72 -28.68 -25.70
CA GLY A 191 8.10 -30.01 -25.76
C GLY A 191 7.54 -30.49 -24.41
N GLY A 192 6.93 -29.59 -23.63
CA GLY A 192 6.43 -29.88 -22.27
C GLY A 192 7.49 -29.93 -21.16
N ASN A 193 8.78 -30.02 -21.51
CA ASN A 193 9.87 -30.09 -20.52
C ASN A 193 10.26 -28.71 -20.01
N VAL A 194 10.10 -28.49 -18.71
CA VAL A 194 10.52 -27.24 -18.04
C VAL A 194 12.04 -27.16 -17.98
N TYR A 195 12.60 -26.08 -18.54
CA TYR A 195 14.05 -25.82 -18.56
C TYR A 195 14.44 -24.55 -17.80
N HIS A 196 13.50 -23.64 -17.54
CA HIS A 196 13.79 -22.37 -16.85
C HIS A 196 12.64 -21.94 -15.96
N ALA A 197 12.97 -21.29 -14.84
CA ALA A 197 12.00 -20.75 -13.88
C ALA A 197 12.28 -19.28 -13.57
N ALA A 198 11.22 -18.50 -13.38
CA ALA A 198 11.29 -17.09 -13.03
C ALA A 198 10.12 -16.67 -12.13
N ILE A 199 10.19 -15.47 -11.54
CA ILE A 199 9.09 -14.89 -10.74
C ILE A 199 8.45 -13.76 -11.54
N TYR A 200 7.15 -13.84 -11.79
CA TYR A 200 6.41 -12.78 -12.45
C TYR A 200 6.41 -11.50 -11.60
N ALA A 201 6.77 -10.39 -12.21
CA ALA A 201 6.90 -9.08 -11.55
C ALA A 201 5.81 -8.08 -11.96
N GLY A 202 4.79 -8.52 -12.72
CA GLY A 202 3.77 -7.64 -13.31
C GLY A 202 4.22 -7.02 -14.63
N ASN A 203 3.30 -6.38 -15.35
CA ASN A 203 3.56 -5.60 -16.57
C ASN A 203 4.41 -6.34 -17.61
N ASN A 204 4.11 -7.63 -17.80
CA ASN A 204 4.85 -8.54 -18.70
C ASN A 204 6.37 -8.63 -18.41
N THR A 205 6.77 -8.45 -17.15
CA THR A 205 8.16 -8.59 -16.68
C THR A 205 8.31 -9.68 -15.63
N MET A 206 9.54 -10.13 -15.42
CA MET A 206 9.90 -11.17 -14.47
C MET A 206 11.28 -10.94 -13.85
N TRP A 207 11.49 -11.47 -12.64
CA TRP A 207 12.80 -11.63 -12.02
C TRP A 207 13.34 -13.02 -12.35
N THR A 208 14.58 -13.07 -12.82
CA THR A 208 15.21 -14.30 -13.30
C THR A 208 16.71 -14.30 -13.02
N ALA A 209 17.28 -15.48 -12.75
CA ALA A 209 18.70 -15.77 -12.87
C ALA A 209 18.87 -16.59 -14.16
N PRO A 210 19.22 -15.95 -15.30
CA PRO A 210 18.98 -16.52 -16.63
C PRO A 210 19.93 -17.65 -17.01
N GLN A 211 21.26 -17.43 -16.95
CA GLN A 211 22.27 -18.39 -17.40
C GLN A 211 23.68 -17.97 -16.94
N SER A 212 24.66 -18.85 -17.14
CA SER A 212 26.08 -18.59 -16.87
C SER A 212 26.58 -17.33 -17.58
N GLY A 213 27.43 -16.57 -16.89
CA GLY A 213 27.93 -15.27 -17.37
C GLY A 213 26.98 -14.10 -17.13
N GLU A 214 25.75 -14.35 -16.67
CA GLU A 214 24.79 -13.32 -16.34
C GLU A 214 24.49 -13.22 -14.83
N SER A 215 23.70 -12.21 -14.46
CA SER A 215 23.27 -11.96 -13.08
C SER A 215 21.75 -11.90 -12.98
N VAL A 216 21.24 -12.04 -11.75
CA VAL A 216 19.83 -11.84 -11.43
C VAL A 216 19.38 -10.48 -11.94
N LYS A 217 18.36 -10.48 -12.80
CA LYS A 217 17.85 -9.26 -13.44
C LYS A 217 16.34 -9.27 -13.58
N LYS A 218 15.78 -8.07 -13.74
CA LYS A 218 14.41 -7.89 -14.18
C LYS A 218 14.40 -7.82 -15.71
N ALA A 219 13.63 -8.68 -16.35
CA ALA A 219 13.54 -8.76 -17.81
C ALA A 219 12.08 -8.82 -18.28
N LYS A 220 11.82 -8.50 -19.54
CA LYS A 220 10.55 -8.81 -20.19
C LYS A 220 10.41 -10.33 -20.30
N ILE A 221 9.17 -10.83 -20.27
CA ILE A 221 8.90 -12.22 -20.64
C ILE A 221 9.23 -12.37 -22.12
N TYR A 222 10.23 -13.20 -22.44
CA TYR A 222 10.82 -13.30 -23.78
C TYR A 222 10.21 -14.41 -24.65
N SER A 223 9.31 -15.23 -24.11
CA SER A 223 8.70 -16.35 -24.82
C SER A 223 7.24 -16.51 -24.43
N SER A 224 6.40 -16.96 -25.36
CA SER A 224 5.01 -17.37 -25.09
C SER A 224 4.93 -18.79 -24.52
N SER A 225 5.98 -19.60 -24.65
CA SER A 225 6.05 -21.00 -24.19
C SER A 225 6.46 -21.09 -22.71
N TYR A 226 5.51 -20.76 -21.84
CA TYR A 226 5.65 -20.93 -20.40
C TYR A 226 4.34 -21.35 -19.75
N TYR A 227 4.42 -22.04 -18.62
CA TYR A 227 3.32 -22.27 -17.70
C TYR A 227 3.38 -21.26 -16.55
N VAL A 228 2.24 -21.04 -15.88
CA VAL A 228 2.17 -20.23 -14.66
C VAL A 228 1.75 -21.11 -13.49
N GLY A 229 2.45 -20.95 -12.36
CA GLY A 229 2.11 -21.62 -11.12
C GLY A 229 2.08 -20.66 -9.94
N ARG A 230 1.21 -20.92 -8.97
CA ARG A 230 1.08 -20.13 -7.74
C ARG A 230 1.30 -21.01 -6.51
N ALA A 231 2.18 -20.54 -5.63
CA ALA A 231 2.58 -21.24 -4.40
C ALA A 231 2.14 -20.52 -3.10
N TRP A 232 1.45 -19.38 -3.22
CA TRP A 232 1.05 -18.48 -2.13
C TRP A 232 -0.46 -18.19 -2.15
#